data_AF-A0A3N5NJP4-F1
#
_entry.id   AF-A0A3N5NJP4-F1
#
_cell.length_a   1.000
_cell.length_b   1.000
_cell.length_c   1.000
_cell.angle_alpha   90.00
_cell.angle_beta   90.00
_cell.angle_gamma   90.00
#
_symmetry.space_group_name_H-M   'P 1'
#
loop_
_entity.id
_entity.type
_entity.pdbx_description
1 polymer ?
#
loop_
_entity_poly.entity_id
_entity_poly.type
_entity_poly.pdbx_seq_one_letter_code
_entity_poly.pdbx_strand_id
1 'polypeptide(L)'
;SYISVEQEHSILTPGICLGMAGPWRDSIKWRSRDRRSDPELFDMVCYELLTPFVIVKILRGMDLLSGLYENTAPEQESVMVRGIRVRRLMLKKSLRYYEQAISVFAGRQLAGRLEGIEGNDTIVSIRRRLAPEPDPVHGRSGPDIFEQQWIDLAGMVAPGPAVDDLLAGIREGRYKDLEQIRVALKEIHDTFELYTWNYTTGLLSAKYGIDIATVEAGQLIRLIERWESDAIRLNKMILHDAAREFERGSRIGYGIDGDETVRDEDFNAVRGTLEENSFIGTIRTGIGEIEKKASRLKKLLEKL
;
A
#
# COMPACT_ATOMS: atom_id res chain seq x y z
N SER A 1 -9.46 -3.03 7.60
CA SER A 1 -10.55 -2.49 8.44
C SER A 1 -10.56 -3.23 9.76
N TYR A 2 -11.02 -2.61 10.84
CA TYR A 2 -11.06 -3.24 12.17
C TYR A 2 -12.50 -3.46 12.61
N ILE A 3 -12.79 -4.58 13.28
CA ILE A 3 -14.10 -4.87 13.85
C ILE A 3 -13.98 -4.85 15.37
N SER A 4 -14.77 -4.02 16.03
CA SER A 4 -14.94 -3.97 17.48
C SER A 4 -16.33 -4.49 17.86
N VAL A 5 -16.51 -4.84 19.14
CA VAL A 5 -17.83 -5.12 19.73
C VAL A 5 -18.18 -3.98 20.68
N GLU A 6 -19.34 -3.37 20.46
CA GLU A 6 -19.85 -2.29 21.29
C GLU A 6 -21.33 -2.57 21.57
N GLN A 7 -21.71 -2.68 22.85
CA GLN A 7 -23.09 -2.96 23.28
C GLN A 7 -23.75 -4.12 22.49
N GLU A 8 -23.09 -5.29 22.45
CA GLU A 8 -23.54 -6.50 21.73
C GLU A 8 -23.59 -6.38 20.19
N HIS A 9 -23.02 -5.32 19.63
CA HIS A 9 -23.02 -5.08 18.19
C HIS A 9 -21.62 -5.06 17.60
N SER A 10 -21.45 -5.71 16.44
CA SER A 10 -20.23 -5.60 15.67
C SER A 10 -20.17 -4.27 14.93
N ILE A 11 -19.16 -3.47 15.26
CA ILE A 11 -18.89 -2.17 14.63
C ILE A 11 -17.65 -2.31 13.76
N LEU A 12 -17.79 -2.03 12.47
CA LEU A 12 -16.70 -1.94 11.51
C LEU A 12 -16.18 -0.50 11.46
N THR A 13 -14.87 -0.35 11.60
CA THR A 13 -14.15 0.87 11.24
C THR A 13 -13.35 0.65 9.97
N PRO A 14 -13.82 1.15 8.81
CA PRO A 14 -13.12 0.99 7.54
C PRO A 14 -11.79 1.76 7.52
N GLY A 15 -10.79 1.21 6.82
CA GLY A 15 -9.49 1.87 6.58
C GLY A 15 -8.54 2.00 7.79
N ILE A 16 -9.00 1.93 9.03
CA ILE A 16 -8.17 2.22 10.23
C ILE A 16 -6.90 1.36 10.34
N CYS A 17 -6.96 0.10 9.93
CA CYS A 17 -5.81 -0.82 9.98
C CYS A 17 -4.62 -0.37 9.13
N LEU A 18 -4.83 0.52 8.16
CA LEU A 18 -3.73 1.09 7.38
C LEU A 18 -2.74 1.86 8.26
N GLY A 19 -3.19 2.42 9.39
CA GLY A 19 -2.35 3.09 10.35
C GLY A 19 -2.06 2.30 11.62
N MET A 20 -2.36 1.00 11.66
CA MET A 20 -2.10 0.13 12.82
C MET A 20 -0.78 -0.62 12.65
N ALA A 21 -0.11 -0.92 13.76
CA ALA A 21 1.19 -1.59 13.75
C ALA A 21 1.13 -3.02 13.21
N GLY A 22 0.07 -3.76 13.53
CA GLY A 22 -0.09 -5.18 13.18
C GLY A 22 0.14 -5.50 11.70
N PRO A 23 -0.65 -4.95 10.76
CA PRO A 23 -0.51 -5.24 9.33
C PRO A 23 0.88 -4.92 8.76
N TRP A 24 1.48 -3.80 9.16
CA TRP A 24 2.81 -3.40 8.70
C TRP A 24 3.90 -4.31 9.27
N ARG A 25 3.78 -4.66 10.56
CA ARG A 25 4.68 -5.60 11.21
C ARG A 25 4.63 -6.96 10.52
N ASP A 26 3.44 -7.43 10.14
CA ASP A 26 3.29 -8.72 9.45
C ASP A 26 3.83 -8.68 8.03
N SER A 27 3.60 -7.60 7.27
CA SER A 27 4.21 -7.40 5.94
C SER A 27 5.74 -7.42 6.01
N ILE A 28 6.36 -6.74 6.99
CA ILE A 28 7.82 -6.75 7.20
C ILE A 28 8.32 -8.13 7.63
N LYS A 29 7.57 -8.82 8.50
CA LYS A 29 7.91 -10.17 8.97
C LYS A 29 7.91 -11.19 7.83
N TRP A 30 6.97 -11.12 6.90
CA TRP A 30 6.90 -12.11 5.82
C TRP A 30 8.16 -12.10 4.97
N ARG A 31 8.61 -10.92 4.54
CA ARG A 31 9.86 -10.77 3.77
C ARG A 31 11.09 -11.27 4.53
N SER A 32 11.19 -10.97 5.83
CA SER A 32 12.34 -11.41 6.66
C SER A 32 12.28 -12.89 7.08
N ARG A 33 11.11 -13.53 6.94
CA ARG A 33 10.90 -14.96 7.26
C ARG A 33 10.90 -15.85 6.02
N ASP A 34 10.89 -15.29 4.82
CA ASP A 34 11.16 -16.08 3.62
C ASP A 34 12.60 -16.58 3.68
N ARG A 35 12.74 -17.89 3.94
CA ARG A 35 14.01 -18.61 4.03
C ARG A 35 14.10 -19.68 2.95
N ARG A 36 13.29 -19.58 1.89
CA ARG A 36 13.38 -20.51 0.76
C ARG A 36 14.78 -20.37 0.15
N SER A 37 15.52 -21.47 0.16
CA SER A 37 16.91 -21.55 -0.29
C SER A 37 17.07 -22.33 -1.59
N ASP A 38 15.96 -22.82 -2.15
CA ASP A 38 15.98 -23.51 -3.42
C ASP A 38 16.42 -22.52 -4.52
N PRO A 39 17.40 -22.86 -5.38
CA PRO A 39 17.77 -22.03 -6.52
C PRO A 39 16.59 -21.76 -7.47
N GLU A 40 15.61 -22.66 -7.51
CA GLU A 40 14.40 -22.54 -8.32
C GLU A 40 13.17 -22.33 -7.43
N LEU A 41 12.77 -21.07 -7.30
CA LEU A 41 11.55 -20.69 -6.57
C LEU A 41 10.35 -20.72 -7.52
N PHE A 42 9.44 -21.67 -7.31
CA PHE A 42 8.20 -21.77 -8.08
C PHE A 42 7.08 -20.86 -7.56
N ASP A 43 7.03 -20.55 -6.27
CA ASP A 43 6.03 -19.63 -5.74
C ASP A 43 6.47 -18.18 -5.97
N MET A 44 5.66 -17.47 -6.75
CA MET A 44 5.84 -16.07 -7.11
C MET A 44 5.10 -15.21 -6.07
N VAL A 45 5.83 -14.65 -5.10
CA VAL A 45 5.22 -13.95 -3.96
C VAL A 45 5.48 -12.45 -4.06
N CYS A 46 4.41 -11.65 -4.08
CA CYS A 46 4.49 -10.20 -3.93
C CYS A 46 4.47 -9.82 -2.44
N TYR A 47 5.49 -9.10 -1.97
CA TYR A 47 5.67 -8.77 -0.55
C TYR A 47 5.09 -7.41 -0.16
N GLU A 48 4.84 -6.56 -1.14
CA GLU A 48 4.36 -5.20 -0.96
C GLU A 48 2.95 -5.21 -0.36
N LEU A 49 2.73 -4.43 0.70
CA LEU A 49 1.41 -4.30 1.31
C LEU A 49 0.44 -3.50 0.44
N LEU A 50 0.92 -2.42 -0.17
CA LEU A 50 0.13 -1.57 -1.07
C LEU A 50 0.47 -1.93 -2.51
N THR A 51 -0.30 -2.86 -3.07
CA THR A 51 -0.27 -3.25 -4.49
C THR A 51 -1.49 -2.71 -5.21
N PRO A 52 -1.50 -2.65 -6.55
CA PRO A 52 -2.70 -2.32 -7.31
C PRO A 52 -3.94 -3.13 -6.89
N PHE A 53 -3.77 -4.42 -6.55
CA PHE A 53 -4.84 -5.25 -5.99
C PHE A 53 -5.49 -4.67 -4.73
N VAL A 54 -4.68 -4.16 -3.81
CA VAL A 54 -5.18 -3.51 -2.59
C VAL A 54 -5.79 -2.15 -2.92
N ILE A 55 -5.17 -1.38 -3.83
CA ILE A 55 -5.67 -0.04 -4.22
C ILE A 55 -7.03 -0.12 -4.90
N VAL A 56 -7.27 -1.08 -5.79
CA VAL A 56 -8.59 -1.28 -6.41
C VAL A 56 -9.67 -1.57 -5.35
N LYS A 57 -9.35 -2.37 -4.32
CA LYS A 57 -10.27 -2.63 -3.21
C LYS A 57 -10.51 -1.38 -2.36
N ILE A 58 -9.47 -0.56 -2.15
CA ILE A 58 -9.57 0.72 -1.46
C ILE A 58 -10.50 1.66 -2.23
N LEU A 59 -10.34 1.79 -3.54
CA LEU A 59 -11.19 2.63 -4.40
C LEU A 59 -12.67 2.22 -4.32
N ARG A 60 -12.97 0.92 -4.49
CA ARG A 60 -14.34 0.39 -4.33
C ARG A 60 -14.91 0.65 -2.93
N GLY A 61 -14.05 0.55 -1.92
CA GLY A 61 -14.40 0.88 -0.54
C GLY A 61 -14.74 2.36 -0.38
N MET A 62 -13.99 3.25 -1.02
CA MET A 62 -14.29 4.68 -1.02
C MET A 62 -15.62 4.99 -1.67
N ASP A 63 -15.91 4.42 -2.85
CA ASP A 63 -17.18 4.66 -3.55
C ASP A 63 -18.38 4.24 -2.68
N LEU A 64 -18.27 3.08 -2.03
CA LEU A 64 -19.27 2.61 -1.08
C LEU A 64 -19.43 3.57 0.11
N LEU A 65 -18.33 4.03 0.72
CA LEU A 65 -18.38 4.92 1.88
C LEU A 65 -18.89 6.32 1.54
N SER A 66 -18.56 6.84 0.36
CA SER A 66 -19.07 8.12 -0.15
C SER A 66 -20.57 8.02 -0.37
N GLY A 67 -21.04 6.98 -1.06
CA GLY A 67 -22.47 6.74 -1.27
C GLY A 67 -23.23 6.57 0.06
N LEU A 68 -22.66 5.85 1.03
CA LEU A 68 -23.25 5.77 2.38
C LEU A 68 -23.31 7.14 3.05
N TYR A 69 -22.23 7.94 2.98
CA TYR A 69 -22.19 9.25 3.61
C TYR A 69 -23.24 10.22 3.03
N GLU A 70 -23.40 10.22 1.71
CA GLU A 70 -24.36 11.08 0.99
C GLU A 70 -25.81 10.70 1.27
N ASN A 71 -26.10 9.41 1.43
CA ASN A 71 -27.48 8.91 1.61
C ASN A 71 -27.90 8.73 3.08
N THR A 72 -27.03 9.06 4.03
CA THR A 72 -27.30 8.87 5.47
C THR A 72 -27.66 10.20 6.14
N ALA A 73 -28.85 10.25 6.72
CA ALA A 73 -29.35 11.43 7.41
C ALA A 73 -28.41 11.84 8.58
N PRO A 74 -28.25 13.15 8.86
CA PRO A 74 -27.36 13.63 9.92
C PRO A 74 -27.61 13.03 11.30
N GLU A 75 -28.85 12.68 11.60
CA GLU A 75 -29.33 12.17 12.88
C GLU A 75 -29.04 10.67 13.06
N GLN A 76 -28.73 9.94 11.99
CA GLN A 76 -28.41 8.52 12.08
C GLN A 76 -27.04 8.31 12.71
N GLU A 77 -26.98 7.55 13.81
CA GLU A 77 -25.72 7.25 14.50
C GLU A 77 -24.84 6.29 13.70
N SER A 78 -25.45 5.32 13.02
CA SER A 78 -24.76 4.28 12.25
C SER A 78 -25.53 3.86 11.00
N VAL A 79 -24.80 3.25 10.07
CA VAL A 79 -25.32 2.66 8.84
C VAL A 79 -25.06 1.16 8.83
N MET A 80 -25.94 0.40 8.20
CA MET A 80 -25.77 -1.05 8.03
C MET A 80 -25.13 -1.36 6.70
N VAL A 81 -24.00 -2.07 6.71
CA VAL A 81 -23.28 -2.51 5.51
C VAL A 81 -23.14 -4.02 5.57
N ARG A 82 -23.91 -4.73 4.75
CA ARG A 82 -23.88 -6.21 4.64
C ARG A 82 -23.94 -6.91 6.01
N GLY A 83 -24.80 -6.41 6.90
CA GLY A 83 -25.00 -6.98 8.24
C GLY A 83 -24.04 -6.50 9.33
N ILE A 84 -23.12 -5.58 9.03
CA ILE A 84 -22.20 -4.99 10.02
C ILE A 84 -22.44 -3.47 10.11
N ARG A 85 -22.38 -2.91 11.32
CA ARG A 85 -22.60 -1.47 11.53
C ARG A 85 -21.34 -0.67 11.27
N VAL A 86 -21.48 0.49 10.65
CA VAL A 86 -20.43 1.50 10.54
C VAL A 86 -20.94 2.78 11.17
N ARG A 87 -20.18 3.35 12.12
CA ARG A 87 -20.54 4.65 12.73
C ARG A 87 -20.56 5.73 11.65
N ARG A 88 -21.63 6.53 11.57
CA ARG A 88 -21.77 7.60 10.58
C ARG A 88 -20.61 8.59 10.66
N LEU A 89 -20.20 8.95 11.87
CA LEU A 89 -19.08 9.85 12.13
C LEU A 89 -17.73 9.31 11.62
N MET A 90 -17.63 7.99 11.41
CA MET A 90 -16.42 7.35 10.89
C MET A 90 -16.36 7.32 9.37
N LEU A 91 -17.48 7.49 8.64
CA LEU A 91 -17.49 7.42 7.16
C LEU A 91 -16.48 8.39 6.53
N LYS A 92 -16.54 9.67 6.90
CA LYS A 92 -15.58 10.69 6.44
C LYS A 92 -14.15 10.42 6.88
N LYS A 93 -13.95 9.91 8.10
CA LYS A 93 -12.61 9.59 8.62
C LYS A 93 -12.00 8.41 7.87
N SER A 94 -12.80 7.40 7.56
CA SER A 94 -12.43 6.23 6.79
C SER A 94 -12.08 6.56 5.34
N LEU A 95 -12.83 7.47 4.70
CA LEU A 95 -12.46 8.01 3.38
C LEU A 95 -11.05 8.61 3.40
N ARG A 96 -10.72 9.42 4.41
CA ARG A 96 -9.38 10.01 4.55
C ARG A 96 -8.27 8.97 4.73
N TYR A 97 -8.52 7.86 5.44
CA TYR A 97 -7.55 6.77 5.55
C TYR A 97 -7.26 6.13 4.18
N TYR A 98 -8.30 5.96 3.36
CA TYR A 98 -8.16 5.43 2.02
C TYR A 98 -7.48 6.41 1.06
N GLU A 99 -7.84 7.71 1.09
CA GLU A 99 -7.15 8.76 0.33
C GLU A 99 -5.65 8.80 0.65
N GLN A 100 -5.30 8.68 1.94
CA GLN A 100 -3.91 8.65 2.38
C GLN A 100 -3.16 7.43 1.81
N ALA A 101 -3.76 6.24 1.82
CA ALA A 101 -3.12 5.05 1.26
C ALA A 101 -2.92 5.14 -0.25
N ILE A 102 -3.88 5.70 -0.99
CA ILE A 102 -3.76 5.95 -2.43
C ILE A 102 -2.60 6.90 -2.71
N SER A 103 -2.52 7.99 -1.94
CA SER A 103 -1.45 8.99 -2.02
C SER A 103 -0.07 8.38 -1.74
N VAL A 104 0.05 7.57 -0.69
CA VAL A 104 1.29 6.87 -0.35
C VAL A 104 1.71 5.90 -1.46
N PHE A 105 0.77 5.14 -2.01
CA PHE A 105 1.03 4.21 -3.11
C PHE A 105 1.50 4.95 -4.37
N ALA A 106 0.70 5.89 -4.89
CA ALA A 106 0.99 6.59 -6.14
C ALA A 106 2.29 7.40 -6.04
N GLY A 107 2.48 8.08 -4.91
CA GLY A 107 3.68 8.84 -4.61
C GLY A 107 4.94 7.99 -4.54
N ARG A 108 4.88 6.81 -3.90
CA ARG A 108 6.00 5.86 -3.84
C ARG A 108 6.38 5.37 -5.23
N GLN A 109 5.40 5.01 -6.06
CA GLN A 109 5.61 4.55 -7.43
C GLN A 109 6.26 5.66 -8.28
N LEU A 110 5.76 6.90 -8.19
CA LEU A 110 6.35 8.05 -8.85
C LEU A 110 7.80 8.31 -8.37
N ALA A 111 8.02 8.32 -7.06
CA ALA A 111 9.35 8.52 -6.48
C ALA A 111 10.35 7.42 -6.88
N GLY A 112 9.86 6.19 -7.09
CA GLY A 112 10.65 5.08 -7.65
C GLY A 112 11.05 5.34 -9.10
N ARG A 113 10.13 5.77 -9.96
CA ARG A 113 10.45 6.10 -11.37
C ARG A 113 11.38 7.30 -11.52
N LEU A 114 11.26 8.28 -10.62
CA LEU A 114 12.16 9.44 -10.57
C LEU A 114 13.50 9.13 -9.91
N GLU A 115 13.73 7.90 -9.45
CA GLU A 115 15.01 7.49 -8.88
C GLU A 115 16.10 7.50 -9.96
N GLY A 116 17.17 8.25 -9.72
CA GLY A 116 18.26 8.38 -10.69
C GLY A 116 18.01 9.42 -11.78
N ILE A 117 17.07 10.36 -11.60
CA ILE A 117 17.13 11.62 -12.33
C ILE A 117 18.34 12.43 -11.85
N GLU A 118 18.93 13.19 -12.76
CA GLU A 118 20.14 14.00 -12.54
C GLU A 118 19.84 15.49 -12.79
N GLY A 119 20.76 16.37 -12.36
CA GLY A 119 20.54 17.82 -12.44
C GLY A 119 20.53 18.40 -13.86
N ASN A 120 20.87 17.60 -14.87
CA ASN A 120 20.87 17.95 -16.29
C ASN A 120 19.67 17.35 -17.06
N ASP A 121 18.79 16.61 -16.38
CA ASP A 121 17.56 16.14 -16.99
C ASP A 121 16.68 17.32 -17.39
N THR A 122 15.83 17.11 -18.39
CA THR A 122 14.84 18.10 -18.84
C THR A 122 13.46 17.57 -18.54
N ILE A 123 12.45 18.45 -18.51
CA ILE A 123 11.06 17.99 -18.38
C ILE A 123 10.68 16.99 -19.48
N VAL A 124 11.27 17.09 -20.67
CA VAL A 124 11.06 16.14 -21.77
C VAL A 124 11.68 14.78 -21.47
N SER A 125 12.91 14.71 -20.94
CA SER A 125 13.53 13.43 -20.57
C SER A 125 12.78 12.75 -19.43
N ILE A 126 12.26 13.53 -18.48
CA ILE A 126 11.44 13.03 -17.37
C ILE A 126 10.10 12.50 -17.88
N ARG A 127 9.38 13.24 -18.74
CA ARG A 127 8.14 12.76 -19.35
C ARG A 127 8.35 11.43 -20.09
N ARG A 128 9.44 11.31 -20.85
CA ARG A 128 9.79 10.06 -21.54
C ARG A 128 10.02 8.89 -20.56
N ARG A 129 10.68 9.15 -19.44
CA ARG A 129 10.93 8.15 -18.39
C ARG A 129 9.65 7.74 -17.64
N LEU A 130 8.72 8.68 -17.47
CA LEU A 130 7.43 8.45 -16.82
C LEU A 130 6.38 7.87 -17.77
N ALA A 131 6.58 7.96 -19.09
CA ALA A 131 5.62 7.49 -20.08
C ALA A 131 5.26 6.02 -19.82
N PRO A 132 3.97 5.66 -19.83
CA PRO A 132 3.58 4.26 -19.72
C PRO A 132 4.13 3.48 -20.93
N GLU A 133 4.65 2.29 -20.68
CA GLU A 133 5.15 1.41 -21.73
C GLU A 133 4.06 0.38 -22.06
N PRO A 134 3.95 -0.10 -23.31
CA PRO A 134 2.99 -1.15 -23.62
C PRO A 134 3.24 -2.38 -22.75
N ASP A 135 2.15 -2.94 -22.21
CA ASP A 135 2.16 -4.24 -21.57
C ASP A 135 2.78 -5.27 -22.54
N PRO A 136 3.85 -5.99 -22.14
CA PRO A 136 4.54 -6.95 -23.00
C PRO A 136 3.71 -8.18 -23.38
N VAL A 137 2.62 -8.48 -22.66
CA VAL A 137 1.71 -9.60 -22.95
C VAL A 137 0.62 -9.20 -23.93
N HIS A 138 -0.01 -8.02 -23.78
CA HIS A 138 -1.16 -7.61 -24.61
C HIS A 138 -0.87 -6.45 -25.58
N GLY A 139 0.31 -5.84 -25.51
CA GLY A 139 0.65 -4.63 -26.26
C GLY A 139 -0.15 -3.38 -25.89
N ARG A 140 -0.89 -3.40 -24.76
CA ARG A 140 -1.75 -2.29 -24.34
C ARG A 140 -0.97 -1.27 -23.50
N SER A 141 -1.03 0.00 -23.87
CA SER A 141 -0.49 1.12 -23.11
C SER A 141 -1.60 2.12 -22.80
N GLY A 142 -1.69 2.62 -21.56
CA GLY A 142 -2.55 3.76 -21.21
C GLY A 142 -3.63 3.51 -20.14
N PRO A 143 -4.56 4.47 -19.96
CA PRO A 143 -5.48 4.56 -18.81
C PRO A 143 -6.53 3.43 -18.72
N ASP A 144 -6.67 2.60 -19.76
CA ASP A 144 -7.50 1.37 -19.73
C ASP A 144 -7.05 0.36 -18.67
N ILE A 145 -5.90 0.57 -18.00
CA ILE A 145 -5.39 -0.24 -16.90
C ILE A 145 -6.05 0.11 -15.55
N PHE A 146 -6.62 1.32 -15.40
CA PHE A 146 -7.29 1.72 -14.15
C PHE A 146 -8.51 0.85 -13.82
N GLU A 147 -9.24 0.40 -14.85
CA GLU A 147 -10.44 -0.42 -14.69
C GLU A 147 -10.15 -1.93 -14.61
N GLN A 148 -8.89 -2.34 -14.82
CA GLN A 148 -8.53 -3.75 -14.84
C GLN A 148 -8.67 -4.37 -13.45
N GLN A 149 -9.30 -5.54 -13.42
CA GLN A 149 -9.27 -6.38 -12.24
C GLN A 149 -7.83 -6.79 -11.96
N TRP A 150 -7.42 -6.78 -10.69
CA TRP A 150 -6.19 -7.41 -10.24
C TRP A 150 -6.55 -8.67 -9.47
N ILE A 151 -5.73 -9.70 -9.60
CA ILE A 151 -5.97 -11.03 -9.04
C ILE A 151 -4.80 -11.40 -8.15
N ASP A 152 -5.11 -12.08 -7.05
CA ASP A 152 -4.13 -12.74 -6.17
C ASP A 152 -4.19 -14.24 -6.46
N LEU A 153 -3.09 -14.77 -7.01
CA LEU A 153 -2.87 -16.18 -7.33
C LEU A 153 -1.91 -16.78 -6.29
N ALA A 154 -2.43 -16.99 -5.08
CA ALA A 154 -1.68 -17.57 -3.95
C ALA A 154 -0.39 -16.80 -3.60
N GLY A 155 -0.46 -15.47 -3.57
CA GLY A 155 0.66 -14.59 -3.28
C GLY A 155 1.20 -13.86 -4.51
N MET A 156 0.98 -14.38 -5.72
CA MET A 156 1.31 -13.69 -6.96
C MET A 156 0.21 -12.70 -7.30
N VAL A 157 0.52 -11.40 -7.27
CA VAL A 157 -0.42 -10.38 -7.70
C VAL A 157 -0.21 -10.06 -9.17
N ALA A 158 -1.26 -10.16 -9.98
CA ALA A 158 -1.19 -9.95 -11.43
C ALA A 158 -2.41 -9.18 -11.98
N PRO A 159 -2.26 -8.48 -13.12
CA PRO A 159 -3.39 -7.96 -13.87
C PRO A 159 -4.29 -9.09 -14.36
N GLY A 160 -5.60 -8.93 -14.21
CA GLY A 160 -6.62 -9.87 -14.65
C GLY A 160 -6.49 -10.24 -16.14
N PRO A 161 -6.32 -9.26 -17.06
CA PRO A 161 -6.10 -9.58 -18.47
C PRO A 161 -4.90 -10.50 -18.70
N ALA A 162 -3.78 -10.31 -18.01
CA ALA A 162 -2.60 -11.18 -18.16
C ALA A 162 -2.86 -12.61 -17.74
N VAL A 163 -3.68 -12.79 -16.70
CA VAL A 163 -4.15 -14.10 -16.29
C VAL A 163 -5.15 -14.68 -17.29
N ASP A 164 -6.07 -13.88 -17.82
CA ASP A 164 -7.06 -14.31 -18.81
C ASP A 164 -6.39 -14.76 -20.13
N ASP A 165 -5.36 -14.06 -20.58
CA ASP A 165 -4.57 -14.40 -21.78
C ASP A 165 -3.77 -15.68 -21.59
N LEU A 166 -3.20 -15.89 -20.41
CA LEU A 166 -2.57 -17.16 -20.03
C LEU A 166 -3.61 -18.30 -20.07
N LEU A 167 -4.78 -18.09 -19.47
CA LEU A 167 -5.86 -19.09 -19.47
C LEU A 167 -6.38 -19.38 -20.89
N ALA A 168 -6.50 -18.37 -21.74
CA ALA A 168 -6.86 -18.55 -23.14
C ALA A 168 -5.80 -19.40 -23.87
N GLY A 169 -4.52 -19.10 -23.68
CA GLY A 169 -3.45 -19.89 -24.29
C GLY A 169 -3.41 -21.34 -23.82
N ILE A 170 -3.79 -21.62 -22.57
CA ILE A 170 -3.94 -22.99 -22.07
C ILE A 170 -5.08 -23.70 -22.82
N ARG A 171 -6.25 -23.05 -22.95
CA ARG A 171 -7.41 -23.61 -23.65
C ARG A 171 -7.15 -23.86 -25.14
N GLU A 172 -6.36 -23.00 -25.77
CA GLU A 172 -5.98 -23.08 -27.18
C GLU A 172 -4.84 -24.07 -27.45
N GLY A 173 -4.21 -24.62 -26.41
CA GLY A 173 -3.06 -25.52 -26.55
C GLY A 173 -1.75 -24.80 -26.92
N ARG A 174 -1.65 -23.48 -26.69
CA ARG A 174 -0.39 -22.72 -26.84
C ARG A 174 0.67 -23.21 -25.85
N TYR A 175 0.25 -23.60 -24.66
CA TYR A 175 1.12 -24.21 -23.64
C TYR A 175 0.91 -25.72 -23.62
N LYS A 176 1.97 -26.48 -23.91
CA LYS A 176 1.94 -27.94 -24.11
C LYS A 176 2.26 -28.73 -22.84
N ASP A 177 2.84 -28.08 -21.84
CA ASP A 177 3.25 -28.69 -20.57
C ASP A 177 3.25 -27.66 -19.43
N LEU A 178 3.50 -28.14 -18.20
CA LEU A 178 3.54 -27.32 -17.00
C LEU A 178 4.70 -26.32 -16.98
N GLU A 179 5.79 -26.64 -17.66
CA GLU A 179 7.00 -25.81 -17.69
C GLU A 179 6.75 -24.53 -18.50
N GLN A 180 6.05 -24.64 -19.63
CA GLN A 180 5.65 -23.48 -20.43
C GLN A 180 4.65 -22.57 -19.68
N ILE A 181 3.73 -23.15 -18.91
CA ILE A 181 2.81 -22.38 -18.05
C ILE A 181 3.59 -21.66 -16.95
N ARG A 182 4.55 -22.34 -16.33
CA ARG A 182 5.43 -21.77 -15.30
C ARG A 182 6.24 -20.58 -15.83
N VAL A 183 6.84 -20.71 -17.02
CA VAL A 183 7.57 -19.62 -17.68
C VAL A 183 6.65 -18.42 -17.91
N ALA A 184 5.43 -18.65 -18.44
CA ALA A 184 4.47 -17.57 -18.66
C ALA A 184 4.04 -16.87 -17.35
N LEU A 185 3.79 -17.63 -16.27
CA LEU A 185 3.54 -17.06 -14.94
C LEU A 185 4.71 -16.21 -14.47
N LYS A 186 5.94 -16.71 -14.67
CA LYS A 186 7.17 -16.00 -14.28
C LYS A 186 7.32 -14.69 -15.04
N GLU A 187 7.04 -14.69 -16.35
CA GLU A 187 7.05 -13.48 -17.17
C GLU A 187 6.05 -12.44 -16.66
N ILE A 188 4.83 -12.86 -16.28
CA ILE A 188 3.83 -11.96 -15.68
C ILE A 188 4.35 -11.39 -14.35
N HIS A 189 4.91 -12.23 -13.48
CA HIS A 189 5.44 -11.82 -12.19
C HIS A 189 6.64 -10.88 -12.32
N ASP A 190 7.60 -11.18 -13.20
CA ASP A 190 8.78 -10.34 -13.44
C ASP A 190 8.39 -8.97 -14.04
N THR A 191 7.25 -8.90 -14.74
CA THR A 191 6.68 -7.67 -15.31
C THR A 191 5.86 -6.84 -14.30
N PHE A 192 5.70 -7.31 -13.05
CA PHE A 192 4.83 -6.70 -12.05
C PHE A 192 5.07 -5.19 -11.82
N GLU A 193 6.32 -4.75 -11.79
CA GLU A 193 6.68 -3.34 -11.60
C GLU A 193 6.23 -2.46 -12.78
N LEU A 194 6.30 -2.99 -14.01
CA LEU A 194 5.80 -2.29 -15.18
C LEU A 194 4.28 -2.16 -15.14
N TYR A 195 3.57 -3.26 -14.83
CA TYR A 195 2.11 -3.24 -14.67
C TYR A 195 1.66 -2.26 -13.60
N THR A 196 2.38 -2.26 -12.47
CA THR A 196 2.10 -1.36 -11.35
C THR A 196 2.30 0.10 -11.75
N TRP A 197 3.33 0.42 -12.53
CA TRP A 197 3.54 1.77 -13.03
C TRP A 197 2.46 2.20 -14.01
N ASN A 198 2.13 1.37 -15.00
CA ASN A 198 1.10 1.71 -15.96
C ASN A 198 -0.25 1.92 -15.26
N TYR A 199 -0.61 1.07 -14.29
CA TYR A 199 -1.77 1.31 -13.42
C TYR A 199 -1.68 2.64 -12.67
N THR A 200 -0.51 2.95 -12.14
CA THR A 200 -0.26 4.22 -11.42
C THR A 200 -0.49 5.43 -12.32
N THR A 201 -0.09 5.40 -13.60
CA THR A 201 -0.37 6.51 -14.52
C THR A 201 -1.86 6.76 -14.73
N GLY A 202 -2.67 5.69 -14.85
CA GLY A 202 -4.13 5.81 -14.89
C GLY A 202 -4.71 6.36 -13.59
N LEU A 203 -4.19 5.89 -12.45
CA LEU A 203 -4.57 6.40 -11.12
C LEU A 203 -4.22 7.90 -10.96
N LEU A 204 -3.05 8.32 -11.43
CA LEU A 204 -2.61 9.72 -11.37
C LEU A 204 -3.51 10.63 -12.20
N SER A 205 -3.91 10.18 -13.39
CA SER A 205 -4.87 10.88 -14.23
C SER A 205 -6.23 10.98 -13.55
N ALA A 206 -6.81 9.85 -13.13
CA ALA A 206 -8.15 9.77 -12.57
C ALA A 206 -8.32 10.49 -11.21
N LYS A 207 -7.31 10.44 -10.33
CA LYS A 207 -7.41 11.01 -8.97
C LYS A 207 -6.79 12.39 -8.82
N TYR A 208 -5.79 12.73 -9.63
CA TYR A 208 -5.05 13.99 -9.47
C TYR A 208 -5.08 14.87 -10.73
N GLY A 209 -5.71 14.44 -11.82
CA GLY A 209 -5.77 15.18 -13.07
C GLY A 209 -4.39 15.34 -13.72
N ILE A 210 -3.50 14.36 -13.50
CA ILE A 210 -2.12 14.40 -13.99
C ILE A 210 -2.01 13.54 -15.25
N ASP A 211 -1.82 14.19 -16.39
CA ASP A 211 -1.42 13.54 -17.63
C ASP A 211 0.11 13.56 -17.76
N ILE A 212 0.71 12.37 -17.83
CA ILE A 212 2.16 12.21 -17.93
C ILE A 212 2.73 12.84 -19.20
N ALA A 213 1.98 12.87 -20.30
CA ALA A 213 2.46 13.45 -21.55
C ALA A 213 2.68 14.97 -21.44
N THR A 214 1.89 15.64 -20.60
CA THR A 214 1.89 17.10 -20.44
C THR A 214 2.33 17.56 -19.06
N VAL A 215 2.64 16.64 -18.13
CA VAL A 215 2.96 16.98 -16.73
C VAL A 215 4.12 17.97 -16.63
N GLU A 216 3.96 18.96 -15.76
CA GLU A 216 4.96 19.99 -15.48
C GLU A 216 5.73 19.69 -14.19
N ALA A 217 6.94 20.24 -14.05
CA ALA A 217 7.77 20.07 -12.87
C ALA A 217 7.02 20.46 -11.57
N GLY A 218 6.26 21.56 -11.60
CA GLY A 218 5.45 21.99 -10.46
C GLY A 218 4.35 20.99 -10.06
N GLN A 219 3.77 20.26 -11.01
CA GLN A 219 2.82 19.19 -10.72
C GLN A 219 3.50 18.00 -10.04
N LEU A 220 4.68 17.60 -10.53
CA LEU A 220 5.48 16.53 -9.94
C LEU A 220 5.92 16.87 -8.51
N ILE A 221 6.36 18.10 -8.26
CA ILE A 221 6.72 18.58 -6.92
C ILE A 221 5.53 18.44 -5.97
N ARG A 222 4.33 18.90 -6.37
CA ARG A 222 3.11 18.78 -5.55
C ARG A 222 2.76 17.33 -5.23
N LEU A 223 2.96 16.40 -6.16
CA LEU A 223 2.74 14.97 -5.91
C LEU A 223 3.76 14.42 -4.89
N ILE A 224 5.04 14.82 -4.99
CA ILE A 224 6.08 14.42 -4.05
C ILE A 224 5.85 15.01 -2.65
N GLU A 225 5.43 16.26 -2.54
CA GLU A 225 5.07 16.89 -1.25
C GLU A 225 3.88 16.21 -0.59
N ARG A 226 2.85 15.90 -1.38
CA ARG A 226 1.68 15.17 -0.90
C ARG A 226 2.08 13.78 -0.41
N TRP A 227 2.88 13.06 -1.20
CA TRP A 227 3.42 11.76 -0.84
C TRP A 227 4.20 11.79 0.47
N GLU A 228 5.14 12.72 0.59
CA GLU A 228 5.95 12.92 1.80
C GLU A 228 5.05 13.16 3.02
N SER A 229 4.12 14.10 2.93
CA SER A 229 3.21 14.44 4.03
C SER A 229 2.35 13.25 4.47
N ASP A 230 1.72 12.57 3.50
CA ASP A 230 0.80 11.47 3.78
C ASP A 230 1.54 10.22 4.26
N ALA A 231 2.73 9.94 3.72
CA ALA A 231 3.56 8.82 4.16
C ALA A 231 4.10 9.05 5.58
N ILE A 232 4.59 10.25 5.90
CA ILE A 232 5.03 10.58 7.27
C ILE A 232 3.85 10.48 8.24
N ARG A 233 2.68 11.01 7.87
CA ARG A 233 1.48 10.92 8.72
C ARG A 233 1.08 9.46 8.96
N LEU A 234 1.16 8.60 7.95
CA LEU A 234 0.84 7.19 8.06
C LEU A 234 1.82 6.48 8.99
N ASN A 235 3.12 6.69 8.80
CA ASN A 235 4.16 6.15 9.68
C ASN A 235 4.01 6.64 11.13
N LYS A 236 3.64 7.91 11.35
CA LYS A 236 3.34 8.42 12.70
C LYS A 236 2.14 7.74 13.34
N MET A 237 1.09 7.43 12.57
CA MET A 237 -0.05 6.65 13.09
C MET A 237 0.38 5.24 13.49
N ILE A 238 1.20 4.58 12.67
CA ILE A 238 1.75 3.25 12.94
C ILE A 238 2.61 3.27 14.21
N LEU A 239 3.49 4.27 14.36
CA LEU A 239 4.31 4.45 15.55
C LEU A 239 3.47 4.70 16.80
N HIS A 240 2.45 5.54 16.70
CA HIS A 240 1.53 5.79 17.82
C HIS A 240 0.82 4.51 18.24
N ASP A 241 0.29 3.72 17.29
CA ASP A 241 -0.36 2.45 17.59
C ASP A 241 0.62 1.44 18.21
N ALA A 242 1.85 1.35 17.69
CA ALA A 242 2.90 0.48 18.24
C ALA A 242 3.30 0.88 19.67
N ALA A 243 3.36 2.19 19.97
CA ALA A 243 3.74 2.69 21.29
C ALA A 243 2.75 2.30 22.39
N ARG A 244 1.47 2.07 22.04
CA ARG A 244 0.44 1.60 22.99
C ARG A 244 0.78 0.23 23.57
N GLU A 245 1.56 -0.58 22.87
CA GLU A 245 2.05 -1.88 23.37
C GLU A 245 3.01 -1.75 24.56
N PHE A 246 3.51 -0.53 24.84
CA PHE A 246 4.45 -0.23 25.94
C PHE A 246 3.82 0.59 27.08
N GLU A 247 2.55 0.96 26.96
CA GLU A 247 1.80 1.67 28.00
C GLU A 247 1.56 0.79 29.24
N ARG A 248 1.27 1.42 30.39
CA ARG A 248 1.07 0.74 31.68
C ARG A 248 0.02 -0.37 31.61
N GLY A 249 -1.06 -0.17 30.84
CA GLY A 249 -2.10 -1.18 30.64
C GLY A 249 -1.60 -2.47 29.99
N SER A 250 -0.55 -2.40 29.17
CA SER A 250 0.07 -3.56 28.52
C SER A 250 0.93 -4.39 29.48
N ARG A 251 1.14 -3.91 30.72
CA ARG A 251 1.96 -4.57 31.75
C ARG A 251 1.15 -5.40 32.75
N ILE A 252 -0.19 -5.40 32.67
CA ILE A 252 -1.09 -6.01 33.66
C ILE A 252 -0.86 -7.52 33.85
N GLY A 253 -0.27 -8.21 32.87
CA GLY A 253 0.03 -9.65 32.94
C GLY A 253 1.48 -10.01 33.28
N TYR A 254 2.32 -9.05 33.68
CA TYR A 254 3.75 -9.26 33.96
C TYR A 254 4.05 -9.17 35.46
N GLY A 255 5.13 -9.82 35.90
CA GLY A 255 5.59 -9.80 37.29
C GLY A 255 4.61 -10.42 38.27
N ILE A 256 4.15 -11.65 37.98
CA ILE A 256 3.25 -12.42 38.86
C ILE A 256 3.78 -12.39 40.30
N ASP A 257 2.90 -12.02 41.24
CA ASP A 257 3.16 -11.90 42.68
C ASP A 257 4.26 -10.89 43.09
N GLY A 258 4.71 -10.04 42.16
CA GLY A 258 5.70 -8.99 42.36
C GLY A 258 5.12 -7.59 42.55
N ASP A 259 5.99 -6.63 42.85
CA ASP A 259 5.66 -5.21 42.89
C ASP A 259 5.78 -4.55 41.50
N GLU A 260 5.63 -3.22 41.43
CA GLU A 260 5.75 -2.50 40.15
C GLU A 260 7.14 -2.65 39.50
N THR A 261 8.18 -2.81 40.30
CA THR A 261 9.56 -2.99 39.83
C THR A 261 9.69 -4.35 39.14
N VAL A 262 9.25 -5.41 39.80
CA VAL A 262 9.27 -6.78 39.26
C VAL A 262 8.43 -6.88 37.99
N ARG A 263 7.25 -6.24 37.96
CA ARG A 263 6.40 -6.15 36.76
C ARG A 263 7.12 -5.48 35.60
N ASP A 264 7.78 -4.34 35.85
CA ASP A 264 8.43 -3.57 34.81
C ASP A 264 9.71 -4.27 34.31
N GLU A 265 10.47 -4.93 35.19
CA GLU A 265 11.62 -5.77 34.83
C GLU A 265 11.20 -6.98 33.98
N ASP A 266 10.15 -7.70 34.37
CA ASP A 266 9.61 -8.84 33.61
C ASP A 266 9.06 -8.39 32.24
N PHE A 267 8.32 -7.27 32.21
CA PHE A 267 7.86 -6.68 30.96
C PHE A 267 9.03 -6.35 30.03
N ASN A 268 10.07 -5.67 30.53
CA ASN A 268 11.24 -5.29 29.74
C ASN A 268 12.04 -6.51 29.28
N ALA A 269 12.13 -7.58 30.09
CA ALA A 269 12.81 -8.81 29.71
C ALA A 269 12.14 -9.51 28.51
N VAL A 270 10.81 -9.40 28.37
CA VAL A 270 10.05 -10.03 27.27
C VAL A 270 9.86 -9.10 26.08
N ARG A 271 9.53 -7.83 26.32
CA ARG A 271 9.14 -6.86 25.28
C ARG A 271 10.27 -5.93 24.86
N GLY A 272 11.31 -5.81 25.69
CA GLY A 272 12.31 -4.75 25.58
C GLY A 272 11.72 -3.38 25.89
N THR A 273 12.52 -2.36 25.60
CA THR A 273 12.09 -0.96 25.68
C THR A 273 11.51 -0.46 24.37
N LEU A 274 10.79 0.66 24.41
CA LEU A 274 10.25 1.31 23.21
C LEU A 274 11.39 1.76 22.27
N GLU A 275 12.50 2.21 22.86
CA GLU A 275 13.68 2.74 22.17
C GLU A 275 14.43 1.65 21.42
N GLU A 276 14.54 0.45 22.00
CA GLU A 276 15.27 -0.68 21.43
C GLU A 276 14.41 -1.54 20.49
N ASN A 277 13.11 -1.25 20.39
CA ASN A 277 12.21 -2.05 19.56
C ASN A 277 12.55 -1.93 18.07
N SER A 278 12.93 -3.06 17.46
CA SER A 278 13.38 -3.12 16.07
C SER A 278 12.32 -2.65 15.06
N PHE A 279 11.05 -2.97 15.28
CA PHE A 279 9.95 -2.53 14.40
C PHE A 279 9.79 -1.01 14.44
N ILE A 280 9.78 -0.40 15.63
CA ILE A 280 9.75 1.05 15.79
C ILE A 280 10.97 1.71 15.15
N GLY A 281 12.15 1.12 15.33
CA GLY A 281 13.39 1.55 14.68
C GLY A 281 13.28 1.56 13.16
N THR A 282 12.79 0.47 12.55
CA THR A 282 12.57 0.38 11.09
C THR A 282 11.63 1.47 10.58
N ILE A 283 10.51 1.73 11.27
CA ILE A 283 9.56 2.77 10.87
C ILE A 283 10.17 4.17 10.99
N ARG A 284 10.93 4.45 12.05
CA ARG A 284 11.65 5.74 12.22
C ARG A 284 12.69 5.96 11.13
N THR A 285 13.47 4.94 10.79
CA THR A 285 14.42 4.99 9.67
C THR A 285 13.71 5.27 8.35
N GLY A 286 12.59 4.58 8.08
CA GLY A 286 11.78 4.77 6.88
C GLY A 286 11.24 6.21 6.73
N ILE A 287 10.85 6.87 7.84
CA ILE A 287 10.48 8.29 7.82
C ILE A 287 11.65 9.14 7.30
N GLY A 288 12.85 8.95 7.86
CA GLY A 288 14.04 9.72 7.45
C GLY A 288 14.45 9.46 6.00
N GLU A 289 14.27 8.23 5.49
CA GLU A 289 14.50 7.90 4.09
C GLU A 289 13.50 8.60 3.15
N ILE A 290 12.22 8.65 3.54
CA ILE A 290 11.18 9.38 2.80
C ILE A 290 11.52 10.86 2.72
N GLU A 291 11.86 11.50 3.84
CA GLU A 291 12.22 12.93 3.89
C GLU A 291 13.44 13.24 3.01
N LYS A 292 14.50 12.42 3.10
CA LYS A 292 15.69 12.56 2.26
C LYS A 292 15.36 12.40 0.77
N LYS A 293 14.59 11.38 0.41
CA LYS A 293 14.21 11.10 -0.99
C LYS A 293 13.33 12.23 -1.54
N ALA A 294 12.31 12.66 -0.80
CA ALA A 294 11.44 13.76 -1.19
C ALA A 294 12.22 15.07 -1.35
N SER A 295 13.08 15.43 -0.39
CA SER A 295 13.92 16.64 -0.46
C SER A 295 14.84 16.63 -1.69
N ARG A 296 15.50 15.50 -1.96
CA ARG A 296 16.35 15.34 -3.16
C ARG A 296 15.54 15.53 -4.44
N LEU A 297 14.41 14.84 -4.57
CA LEU A 297 13.59 14.89 -5.79
C LEU A 297 13.05 16.29 -6.03
N LYS A 298 12.52 16.98 -5.00
CA LYS A 298 12.02 18.36 -5.14
C LYS A 298 13.11 19.30 -5.64
N LYS A 299 14.32 19.25 -5.05
CA LYS A 299 15.47 20.06 -5.50
C LYS A 299 15.91 19.81 -6.94
N LEU A 300 15.74 18.58 -7.45
CA LEU A 300 16.05 18.25 -8.84
C LEU A 300 14.96 18.77 -9.78
N LEU A 301 13.70 18.61 -9.39
CA LEU A 301 12.55 19.08 -10.16
C LEU A 301 12.47 20.61 -10.21
N GLU A 302 12.90 21.32 -9.18
CA GLU A 302 12.96 22.80 -9.14
C GLU A 302 13.97 23.40 -10.12
N LYS A 303 14.91 22.60 -10.64
CA LYS A 303 15.95 23.04 -11.58
C LYS A 303 15.56 22.84 -13.05
N LEU A 304 14.42 22.23 -13.32
CA LEU A 304 13.86 21.99 -14.65
C LEU A 304 13.19 23.24 -15.21
#